data_AF-A0A812CTC8-F1
#
_entry.id   AF-A0A812CTC8-F1
#
_cell.length_a   1.000
_cell.length_b   1.000
_cell.length_c   1.000
_cell.angle_alpha   90.00
_cell.angle_beta   90.00
_cell.angle_gamma   90.00
#
_symmetry.space_group_name_H-M   'P 1'
#
loop_
_entity.id
_entity.type
_entity.pdbx_description
1 polymer ?
#
loop_
_entity_poly.entity_id
_entity_poly.type
_entity_poly.pdbx_seq_one_letter_code
_entity_poly.pdbx_strand_id
1 'polypeptide(L)'
;MSFIGLYPEKLISHIFQPTTLASFDSLRKNSRLDFRRELFQLNESVRLECPDYNGCFLPDNFLKSISKNHEIFGRLPDVKSPFNSISQRNTMFFEVVQNLNKLFKNKNKYLIDFLLPHFQTADIEIRLDVEGEAVPCDLWRSSPTKTVENPITDCYLTDLLLHLANGNSFQRIAVVLFGPNCYCRIYDPEKGGLSYHLLGLHQTKLRQLEKKGFKVVKIPFFELPGGPDQLNYLQQKIFKSQSKH
;
A
#
# COMPACT_ATOMS: atom_id res chain seq x y z
N MET A 1 -11.04 10.12 -10.64
CA MET A 1 -11.22 8.91 -11.47
C MET A 1 -10.83 7.65 -10.70
N SER A 2 -9.54 7.46 -10.38
CA SER A 2 -9.11 6.27 -9.62
C SER A 2 -9.80 6.10 -8.25
N PHE A 3 -10.05 7.20 -7.54
CA PHE A 3 -10.69 7.19 -6.21
C PHE A 3 -12.08 6.57 -6.16
N ILE A 4 -12.80 6.61 -7.28
CA ILE A 4 -14.14 6.06 -7.42
C ILE A 4 -14.16 4.82 -8.32
N GLY A 5 -12.98 4.31 -8.73
CA GLY A 5 -12.86 3.14 -9.60
C GLY A 5 -13.41 3.34 -11.02
N LEU A 6 -13.53 4.59 -11.48
CA LEU A 6 -14.03 4.90 -12.82
C LEU A 6 -12.87 5.32 -13.72
N TYR A 7 -12.75 4.61 -14.84
CA TYR A 7 -11.65 4.75 -15.80
C TYR A 7 -12.20 4.89 -17.24
N PRO A 8 -12.72 6.08 -17.62
CA PRO A 8 -13.21 6.31 -18.98
C PRO A 8 -12.06 6.23 -19.98
N GLU A 9 -12.10 5.22 -20.86
CA GLU A 9 -11.01 4.88 -21.78
C GLU A 9 -10.58 6.07 -22.65
N LYS A 10 -11.54 6.79 -23.25
CA LYS A 10 -11.25 7.95 -24.10
C LYS A 10 -10.46 9.04 -23.35
N LEU A 11 -10.81 9.28 -22.09
CA LEU A 11 -10.16 10.31 -21.29
C LEU A 11 -8.76 9.87 -20.85
N ILE A 12 -8.60 8.61 -20.46
CA ILE A 12 -7.30 8.03 -20.07
C ILE A 12 -6.35 8.04 -21.27
N SER A 13 -6.83 7.57 -22.42
CA SER A 13 -6.07 7.58 -23.67
C SER A 13 -5.63 9.01 -24.03
N HIS A 14 -6.53 9.99 -23.91
CA HIS A 14 -6.18 11.38 -24.15
C HIS A 14 -5.13 11.93 -23.16
N ILE A 15 -5.22 11.59 -21.87
CA ILE A 15 -4.26 12.04 -20.84
C ILE A 15 -2.85 11.53 -21.14
N PHE A 16 -2.71 10.27 -21.55
CA PHE A 16 -1.41 9.64 -21.81
C PHE A 16 -0.91 9.81 -23.26
N GLN A 17 -1.61 10.55 -24.11
CA GLN A 17 -1.10 10.90 -25.44
C GLN A 17 0.19 11.73 -25.31
N PRO A 18 1.21 11.48 -26.16
CA PRO A 18 2.47 12.23 -26.11
C PRO A 18 2.30 13.76 -26.20
N THR A 19 1.33 14.23 -26.98
CA THR A 19 0.99 15.65 -27.13
C THR A 19 0.46 16.27 -25.83
N THR A 20 -0.39 15.54 -25.12
CA THR A 20 -0.93 15.95 -23.81
C THR A 20 0.14 15.92 -22.73
N LEU A 21 0.98 14.87 -22.71
CA LEU A 21 2.12 14.79 -21.78
C LEU A 21 3.11 15.94 -21.98
N ALA A 22 3.43 16.30 -23.23
CA ALA A 22 4.27 17.46 -23.53
C ALA A 22 3.65 18.77 -23.03
N SER A 23 2.32 18.88 -23.04
CA SER A 23 1.60 20.04 -22.50
C SER A 23 1.71 20.10 -20.97
N PHE A 24 1.61 18.96 -20.26
CA PHE A 24 1.89 18.91 -18.81
C PHE A 24 3.33 19.30 -18.48
N ASP A 25 4.30 18.87 -19.28
CA ASP A 25 5.70 19.28 -19.10
C ASP A 25 5.92 20.78 -19.35
N SER A 26 5.25 21.34 -20.35
CA SER A 26 5.25 22.79 -20.60
C SER A 26 4.64 23.55 -19.43
N LEU A 27 3.47 23.11 -18.93
CA LEU A 27 2.83 23.69 -17.75
C LEU A 27 3.75 23.62 -16.53
N ARG A 28 4.45 22.50 -16.30
CA ARG A 28 5.40 22.37 -15.18
C ARG A 28 6.58 23.33 -15.28
N LYS A 29 7.05 23.65 -16.49
CA LYS A 29 8.16 24.59 -16.70
C LYS A 29 7.71 26.05 -16.60
N ASN A 30 6.51 26.34 -17.11
CA ASN A 30 5.98 27.70 -17.26
C ASN A 30 5.07 28.14 -16.11
N SER A 31 4.65 27.20 -15.25
CA SER A 31 3.77 27.44 -14.09
C SER A 31 4.28 26.68 -12.87
N ARG A 32 3.66 26.89 -11.71
CA ARG A 32 3.96 26.14 -10.47
C ARG A 32 3.18 24.81 -10.36
N LEU A 33 2.52 24.38 -11.43
CA LEU A 33 1.71 23.16 -11.43
C LEU A 33 2.55 21.94 -11.81
N ASP A 34 2.61 20.95 -10.94
CA ASP A 34 3.30 19.68 -11.18
C ASP A 34 2.31 18.52 -11.02
N PHE A 35 2.00 17.84 -12.12
CA PHE A 35 1.06 16.71 -12.15
C PHE A 35 1.76 15.36 -12.14
N ARG A 36 3.08 15.30 -11.96
CA ARG A 36 3.83 14.03 -12.06
C ARG A 36 3.34 12.98 -11.08
N ARG A 37 2.95 13.39 -9.87
CA ARG A 37 2.39 12.48 -8.86
C ARG A 37 1.04 11.93 -9.29
N GLU A 38 0.13 12.78 -9.74
CA GLU A 38 -1.22 12.43 -10.17
C GLU A 38 -1.19 11.55 -11.43
N LEU A 39 -0.31 11.87 -12.38
CA LEU A 39 -0.09 11.08 -13.59
C LEU A 39 0.45 9.70 -13.25
N PHE A 40 1.43 9.61 -12.35
CA PHE A 40 1.97 8.32 -11.91
C PHE A 40 0.90 7.49 -11.19
N GLN A 41 0.15 8.12 -10.30
CA GLN A 41 -0.94 7.45 -9.60
C GLN A 41 -2.01 6.93 -10.56
N LEU A 42 -2.37 7.72 -11.57
CA LEU A 42 -3.31 7.28 -12.60
C LEU A 42 -2.73 6.13 -13.43
N ASN A 43 -1.46 6.22 -13.86
CA ASN A 43 -0.78 5.20 -14.65
C ASN A 43 -0.81 3.84 -13.95
N GLU A 44 -0.34 3.78 -12.71
CA GLU A 44 -0.32 2.55 -11.93
C GLU A 44 -1.73 2.03 -11.64
N SER A 45 -2.68 2.94 -11.39
CA SER A 45 -4.06 2.55 -11.16
C SER A 45 -4.71 1.93 -12.40
N VAL A 46 -4.48 2.48 -13.60
CA VAL A 46 -5.01 1.93 -14.86
C VAL A 46 -4.36 0.58 -15.15
N ARG A 47 -3.03 0.45 -15.02
CA ARG A 47 -2.32 -0.82 -15.21
C ARG A 47 -2.87 -1.95 -14.33
N LEU A 48 -3.25 -1.62 -13.11
CA LEU A 48 -3.74 -2.60 -12.14
C LEU A 48 -5.25 -2.85 -12.25
N GLU A 49 -6.04 -1.80 -12.51
CA GLU A 49 -7.49 -1.89 -12.46
C GLU A 49 -8.17 -2.14 -13.81
N CYS A 50 -7.48 -1.86 -14.91
CA CYS A 50 -7.97 -1.96 -16.30
C CYS A 50 -7.03 -2.84 -17.15
N PRO A 51 -7.04 -4.17 -16.97
CA PRO A 51 -6.16 -5.08 -17.71
C PRO A 51 -6.39 -5.05 -19.23
N ASP A 52 -7.60 -4.71 -19.66
CA ASP A 52 -7.99 -4.66 -21.07
C ASP A 52 -7.65 -3.33 -21.77
N TYR A 53 -7.10 -2.35 -21.04
CA TYR A 53 -6.76 -1.05 -21.61
C TYR A 53 -5.50 -1.16 -22.49
N ASN A 54 -5.67 -0.86 -23.78
CA ASN A 54 -4.62 -0.98 -24.80
C ASN A 54 -4.04 0.38 -25.26
N GLY A 55 -4.37 1.46 -24.54
CA GLY A 55 -3.89 2.80 -24.90
C GLY A 55 -2.48 3.11 -24.39
N CYS A 56 -2.06 4.37 -24.56
CA CYS A 56 -0.76 4.83 -24.08
C CYS A 56 -0.68 4.86 -22.55
N PHE A 57 0.55 4.73 -22.04
CA PHE A 57 0.93 4.84 -20.64
C PHE A 57 2.08 5.83 -20.48
N LEU A 58 2.47 6.11 -19.23
CA LEU A 58 3.72 6.85 -18.98
C LEU A 58 4.93 6.07 -19.50
N PRO A 59 5.97 6.77 -20.01
CA PRO A 59 7.23 6.15 -20.41
C PRO A 59 7.91 5.41 -19.25
N ASP A 60 8.59 4.29 -19.53
CA ASP A 60 9.25 3.48 -18.49
C ASP A 60 10.39 4.22 -17.77
N ASN A 61 10.98 5.24 -18.40
CA ASN A 61 11.99 6.10 -17.80
C ASN A 61 11.41 7.26 -16.99
N PHE A 62 10.08 7.38 -16.87
CA PHE A 62 9.41 8.47 -16.17
C PHE A 62 9.93 8.64 -14.74
N LEU A 63 9.93 7.57 -13.94
CA LEU A 63 10.46 7.63 -12.57
C LEU A 63 11.98 7.87 -12.52
N LYS A 64 12.73 7.33 -13.48
CA LYS A 64 14.20 7.53 -13.58
C LYS A 64 14.55 9.01 -13.80
N SER A 65 13.65 9.78 -14.42
CA SER A 65 13.82 11.23 -14.65
C SER A 65 13.54 12.11 -13.43
N ILE A 66 12.98 11.55 -12.36
CA ILE A 66 12.55 12.30 -11.18
C ILE A 66 13.57 12.13 -10.04
N SER A 67 13.89 13.23 -9.37
CA SER A 67 14.77 13.20 -8.19
C SER A 67 14.20 12.29 -7.10
N LYS A 68 15.06 11.50 -6.46
CA LYS A 68 14.66 10.60 -5.35
C LYS A 68 14.03 11.32 -4.15
N ASN A 69 14.29 12.62 -4.01
CA ASN A 69 13.72 13.46 -2.95
C ASN A 69 12.33 14.03 -3.30
N HIS A 70 11.85 13.79 -4.51
CA HIS A 70 10.56 14.27 -4.99
C HIS A 70 9.41 13.64 -4.21
N GLU A 71 8.34 14.40 -4.01
CA GLU A 71 7.17 13.97 -3.22
C GLU A 71 6.45 12.74 -3.79
N ILE A 72 6.66 12.41 -5.07
CA ILE A 72 6.13 11.18 -5.68
C ILE A 72 6.59 9.93 -4.93
N PHE A 73 7.79 9.98 -4.35
CA PHE A 73 8.35 8.89 -3.57
C PHE A 73 7.95 9.05 -2.10
N GLY A 74 7.33 8.00 -1.55
CA GLY A 74 7.09 7.92 -0.12
C GLY A 74 8.39 7.83 0.67
N ARG A 75 8.34 8.21 1.95
CA ARG A 75 9.44 8.01 2.90
C ARG A 75 9.03 6.98 3.92
N LEU A 76 9.91 6.00 4.17
CA LEU A 76 9.67 5.01 5.20
C LEU A 76 9.54 5.72 6.56
N PRO A 77 8.57 5.32 7.41
CA PRO A 77 8.46 5.86 8.75
C PRO A 77 9.74 5.62 9.54
N ASP A 78 10.22 6.63 10.28
CA ASP A 78 11.33 6.43 11.19
C ASP A 78 10.83 5.68 12.44
N VAL A 79 11.16 4.39 12.49
CA VAL A 79 10.83 3.51 13.62
C VAL A 79 11.80 3.70 14.79
N LYS A 80 12.91 4.43 14.63
CA LYS A 80 13.91 4.63 15.68
C LYS A 80 13.69 5.91 16.49
N SER A 81 13.09 6.95 15.90
CA SER A 81 12.84 8.23 16.58
C SER A 81 11.34 8.66 16.52
N PRO A 82 10.45 7.96 17.26
CA PRO A 82 9.00 8.23 17.20
C PRO A 82 8.63 9.65 17.65
N PHE A 83 9.40 10.26 18.56
CA PHE A 83 9.13 11.57 19.13
C PHE A 83 9.41 12.76 18.20
N ASN A 84 10.14 12.54 17.09
CA ASN A 84 10.36 13.57 16.08
C ASN A 84 9.17 13.72 15.11
N SER A 85 8.21 12.79 15.16
CA SER A 85 7.06 12.77 14.27
C SER A 85 5.77 13.18 14.98
N ILE A 86 5.23 14.33 14.60
CA ILE A 86 4.02 14.93 15.19
C ILE A 86 2.71 14.23 14.72
N SER A 87 2.74 13.42 13.67
CA SER A 87 1.50 12.86 13.11
C SER A 87 0.98 11.65 13.88
N GLN A 88 -0.32 11.64 14.23
CA GLN A 88 -0.98 10.52 14.92
C GLN A 88 -0.83 9.18 14.17
N ARG A 89 -0.76 9.21 12.83
CA ARG A 89 -0.52 8.00 12.02
C ARG A 89 0.85 7.39 12.34
N ASN A 90 1.89 8.20 12.51
CA ASN A 90 3.23 7.70 12.76
C ASN A 90 3.39 7.18 14.19
N THR A 91 2.74 7.82 15.17
CA THR A 91 2.64 7.28 16.54
C THR A 91 1.99 5.89 16.51
N MET A 92 0.84 5.79 15.85
CA MET A 92 0.12 4.54 15.65
C MET A 92 0.97 3.49 14.92
N PHE A 93 1.71 3.90 13.88
CA PHE A 93 2.61 3.03 13.12
C PHE A 93 3.72 2.47 14.01
N PHE A 94 4.36 3.33 14.81
CA PHE A 94 5.41 2.93 15.74
C PHE A 94 4.88 1.95 16.79
N GLU A 95 3.72 2.22 17.39
CA GLU A 95 3.10 1.33 18.37
C GLU A 95 2.78 -0.05 17.76
N VAL A 96 2.21 -0.09 16.56
CA VAL A 96 1.93 -1.35 15.86
C VAL A 96 3.22 -2.12 15.62
N VAL A 97 4.28 -1.46 15.13
CA VAL A 97 5.58 -2.10 14.90
C VAL A 97 6.19 -2.62 16.20
N GLN A 98 6.12 -1.88 17.31
CA GLN A 98 6.57 -2.35 18.61
C GLN A 98 5.80 -3.58 19.08
N ASN A 99 4.49 -3.63 18.89
CA ASN A 99 3.68 -4.79 19.26
C ASN A 99 3.93 -5.99 18.33
N LEU A 100 4.15 -5.77 17.03
CA LEU A 100 4.58 -6.83 16.11
C LEU A 100 5.94 -7.41 16.49
N ASN A 101 6.88 -6.56 16.91
CA ASN A 101 8.18 -7.00 17.43
C ASN A 101 8.02 -7.89 18.67
N LYS A 102 7.13 -7.53 19.60
CA LYS A 102 6.80 -8.39 20.75
C LYS A 102 6.15 -9.71 20.31
N LEU A 103 5.15 -9.64 19.45
CA LEU A 103 4.40 -10.79 18.95
C LEU A 103 5.31 -11.81 18.22
N PHE A 104 6.23 -11.32 17.40
CA PHE A 104 7.18 -12.15 16.66
C PHE A 104 8.48 -12.41 17.40
N LYS A 105 8.62 -11.97 18.65
CA LYS A 105 9.85 -12.11 19.46
C LYS A 105 11.10 -11.59 18.73
N ASN A 106 10.97 -10.45 18.04
CA ASN A 106 12.00 -9.81 17.22
C ASN A 106 12.53 -10.67 16.05
N LYS A 107 11.75 -11.65 15.58
CA LYS A 107 12.07 -12.39 14.35
C LYS A 107 11.69 -11.56 13.12
N ASN A 108 12.44 -11.73 12.03
CA ASN A 108 12.15 -11.14 10.72
C ASN A 108 10.92 -11.80 10.10
N LYS A 109 9.70 -11.52 10.59
CA LYS A 109 8.45 -12.14 10.12
C LYS A 109 7.50 -11.17 9.40
N TYR A 110 7.87 -9.90 9.30
CA TYR A 110 7.15 -8.88 8.55
C TYR A 110 8.11 -7.96 7.81
N LEU A 111 7.64 -7.33 6.73
CA LEU A 111 8.35 -6.27 6.01
C LEU A 111 7.54 -4.98 6.04
N ILE A 112 8.25 -3.85 6.14
CA ILE A 112 7.66 -2.52 5.97
C ILE A 112 8.06 -2.04 4.57
N ASP A 113 7.09 -1.82 3.69
CA ASP A 113 7.34 -1.38 2.31
C ASP A 113 6.14 -0.64 1.69
N PHE A 114 6.36 -0.02 0.54
CA PHE A 114 5.32 0.57 -0.30
C PHE A 114 4.74 -0.50 -1.24
N LEU A 115 3.79 -1.29 -0.73
CA LEU A 115 3.14 -2.38 -1.50
C LEU A 115 2.47 -1.90 -2.81
N LEU A 116 2.10 -0.62 -2.84
CA LEU A 116 1.70 0.11 -4.03
C LEU A 116 2.66 1.31 -4.22
N PRO A 117 3.48 1.34 -5.29
CA PRO A 117 4.55 2.32 -5.44
C PRO A 117 4.05 3.76 -5.62
N HIS A 118 2.82 3.93 -6.11
CA HIS A 118 2.14 5.21 -6.26
C HIS A 118 1.42 5.70 -4.99
N PHE A 119 1.52 4.96 -3.88
CA PHE A 119 1.07 5.41 -2.57
C PHE A 119 2.25 5.80 -1.70
N GLN A 120 2.21 7.00 -1.14
CA GLN A 120 3.30 7.55 -0.31
C GLN A 120 3.30 7.02 1.14
N THR A 121 2.42 6.09 1.47
CA THR A 121 2.29 5.54 2.83
C THR A 121 2.73 4.10 2.83
N ALA A 122 3.75 3.79 3.64
CA ALA A 122 4.22 2.42 3.82
C ALA A 122 3.15 1.59 4.53
N ASP A 123 3.11 0.31 4.16
CA ASP A 123 2.29 -0.74 4.74
C ASP A 123 3.20 -1.84 5.31
N ILE A 124 2.59 -2.79 5.99
CA ILE A 124 3.30 -3.93 6.58
C ILE A 124 2.85 -5.21 5.86
N GLU A 125 3.77 -5.91 5.22
CA GLU A 125 3.53 -7.24 4.63
C GLU A 125 3.89 -8.33 5.63
N ILE A 126 2.96 -9.26 5.84
CA ILE A 126 3.15 -10.49 6.61
C ILE A 126 2.74 -11.64 5.69
N ARG A 127 3.50 -12.74 5.69
CA ARG A 127 3.12 -13.95 4.97
C ARG A 127 2.85 -15.07 5.93
N LEU A 128 1.70 -15.73 5.74
CA LEU A 128 1.31 -16.89 6.53
C LEU A 128 1.42 -18.16 5.68
N ASP A 129 1.87 -19.25 6.29
CA ASP A 129 1.81 -20.59 5.71
C ASP A 129 0.40 -21.20 5.80
N VAL A 130 0.27 -22.46 5.41
CA VAL A 130 -1.03 -23.17 5.39
C VAL A 130 -1.55 -23.46 6.80
N GLU A 131 -0.66 -23.51 7.78
CA GLU A 131 -0.96 -23.62 9.21
C GLU A 131 -1.39 -22.28 9.84
N GLY A 132 -1.26 -21.17 9.09
CA GLY A 132 -1.58 -19.82 9.56
C GLY A 132 -0.46 -19.17 10.37
N GLU A 133 0.74 -19.76 10.35
CA GLU A 133 1.92 -19.26 11.04
C GLU A 133 2.72 -18.31 10.18
N ALA A 134 3.28 -17.27 10.81
CA ALA A 134 4.02 -16.24 10.08
C ALA A 134 5.41 -16.74 9.66
N VAL A 135 5.69 -16.61 8.36
CA VAL A 135 6.90 -17.11 7.70
C VAL A 135 8.00 -16.05 7.69
N PRO A 136 9.27 -16.42 7.96
CA PRO A 136 10.38 -15.49 7.90
C PRO A 136 10.51 -14.77 6.55
N CYS A 137 10.78 -13.46 6.60
CA CYS A 137 10.94 -12.58 5.44
C CYS A 137 12.04 -13.02 4.50
N ASP A 138 13.13 -13.58 5.05
CA ASP A 138 14.30 -13.99 4.27
C ASP A 138 13.99 -15.10 3.26
N LEU A 139 12.86 -15.81 3.43
CA LEU A 139 12.43 -16.86 2.52
C LEU A 139 11.78 -16.32 1.24
N TRP A 140 11.23 -15.11 1.29
CA TRP A 140 10.42 -14.54 0.21
C TRP A 140 10.84 -13.13 -0.21
N ARG A 141 11.81 -12.56 0.48
CA ARG A 141 12.46 -11.33 0.07
C ARG A 141 13.55 -11.67 -0.93
N SER A 142 13.35 -11.32 -2.20
CA SER A 142 14.47 -11.26 -3.14
C SER A 142 15.53 -10.33 -2.56
N SER A 143 16.78 -10.81 -2.48
CA SER A 143 17.90 -9.94 -2.14
C SER A 143 17.96 -8.77 -3.14
N PRO A 144 18.43 -7.57 -2.73
CA PRO A 144 18.55 -6.44 -3.64
C PRO A 144 19.75 -6.67 -4.57
N THR A 145 19.69 -7.67 -5.44
CA THR A 145 20.57 -7.78 -6.60
C THR A 145 20.06 -6.81 -7.66
N LYS A 146 21.00 -5.95 -8.08
CA LYS A 146 20.80 -4.83 -9.00
C LYS A 146 20.01 -5.24 -10.25
N THR A 147 19.15 -4.32 -10.69
CA THR A 147 18.50 -4.26 -12.01
C THR A 147 17.62 -5.45 -12.39
N VAL A 148 16.35 -5.41 -12.00
CA VAL A 148 15.29 -6.07 -12.77
C VAL A 148 14.13 -5.09 -12.93
N GLU A 149 13.78 -4.80 -14.17
CA GLU A 149 12.89 -3.71 -14.61
C GLU A 149 11.40 -4.01 -14.41
N ASN A 150 11.03 -5.08 -13.70
CA ASN A 150 9.63 -5.43 -13.44
C ASN A 150 9.43 -6.08 -12.06
N PRO A 151 9.04 -5.30 -11.02
CA PRO A 151 8.81 -5.82 -9.67
C PRO A 151 7.59 -6.75 -9.57
N ILE A 152 6.69 -6.74 -10.57
CA ILE A 152 5.50 -7.59 -10.59
C ILE A 152 5.89 -9.05 -10.82
N THR A 153 6.80 -9.33 -11.74
CA THR A 153 7.26 -10.71 -12.06
C THR A 153 7.99 -11.38 -10.91
N ASP A 154 8.72 -10.61 -10.10
CA ASP A 154 9.60 -11.18 -9.08
C ASP A 154 8.83 -11.76 -7.88
N CYS A 155 7.73 -11.13 -7.47
CA CYS A 155 6.91 -11.64 -6.36
C CYS A 155 6.10 -12.89 -6.74
N TYR A 156 5.53 -12.95 -7.95
CA TYR A 156 4.81 -14.15 -8.41
C TYR A 156 5.75 -15.32 -8.68
N LEU A 157 6.95 -15.04 -9.22
CA LEU A 157 7.96 -16.09 -9.43
C LEU A 157 8.51 -16.59 -8.11
N THR A 158 8.80 -15.72 -7.14
CA THR A 158 9.22 -16.17 -5.79
C THR A 158 8.11 -16.96 -5.12
N ASP A 159 6.85 -16.53 -5.22
CA ASP A 159 5.69 -17.26 -4.69
C ASP A 159 5.54 -18.64 -5.36
N LEU A 160 5.68 -18.71 -6.68
CA LEU A 160 5.64 -19.97 -7.44
C LEU A 160 6.82 -20.88 -7.06
N LEU A 161 8.03 -20.34 -6.96
CA LEU A 161 9.23 -21.10 -6.59
C LEU A 161 9.14 -21.62 -5.16
N LEU A 162 8.65 -20.80 -4.23
CA LEU A 162 8.37 -21.20 -2.86
C LEU A 162 7.27 -22.28 -2.81
N HIS A 163 6.22 -22.15 -3.63
CA HIS A 163 5.17 -23.15 -3.75
C HIS A 163 5.70 -24.47 -4.32
N LEU A 164 6.56 -24.43 -5.33
CA LEU A 164 7.18 -25.61 -5.92
C LEU A 164 8.21 -26.26 -4.98
N ALA A 165 8.97 -25.46 -4.23
CA ALA A 165 10.00 -25.95 -3.31
C ALA A 165 9.42 -26.54 -2.02
N ASN A 166 8.37 -25.90 -1.47
CA ASN A 166 7.81 -26.26 -0.15
C ASN A 166 6.43 -26.91 -0.24
N GLY A 167 5.83 -27.02 -1.43
CA GLY A 167 4.47 -27.55 -1.62
C GLY A 167 3.34 -26.64 -1.10
N ASN A 168 3.67 -25.51 -0.47
CA ASN A 168 2.74 -24.69 0.30
C ASN A 168 2.48 -23.35 -0.38
N SER A 169 1.22 -22.98 -0.53
CA SER A 169 0.81 -21.63 -0.96
C SER A 169 0.79 -20.69 0.25
N PHE A 170 1.42 -19.52 0.12
CA PHE A 170 1.46 -18.53 1.21
C PHE A 170 0.33 -17.51 1.07
N GLN A 171 -0.32 -17.18 2.19
CA GLN A 171 -1.27 -16.08 2.23
C GLN A 171 -0.52 -14.77 2.50
N ARG A 172 -0.57 -13.83 1.55
CA ARG A 172 0.02 -12.50 1.68
C ARG A 172 -0.96 -11.58 2.39
N ILE A 173 -0.55 -11.02 3.52
CA ILE A 173 -1.34 -10.10 4.33
C ILE A 173 -0.73 -8.70 4.22
N ALA A 174 -1.55 -7.72 3.85
CA ALA A 174 -1.21 -6.31 3.93
C ALA A 174 -1.87 -5.69 5.16
N VAL A 175 -1.10 -5.35 6.18
CA VAL A 175 -1.58 -4.60 7.34
C VAL A 175 -1.48 -3.11 7.03
N VAL A 176 -2.63 -2.47 6.89
CA VAL A 176 -2.77 -1.07 6.47
C VAL A 176 -3.33 -0.24 7.63
N LEU A 177 -2.54 0.71 8.09
CA LEU A 177 -2.94 1.64 9.13
C LEU A 177 -3.65 2.86 8.53
N PHE A 178 -4.69 3.35 9.20
CA PHE A 178 -5.43 4.54 8.78
C PHE A 178 -5.53 5.54 9.92
N GLY A 179 -4.86 6.69 9.75
CA GLY A 179 -4.94 7.81 10.68
C GLY A 179 -6.28 8.57 10.57
N PRO A 180 -6.48 9.59 11.41
CA PRO A 180 -7.73 10.39 11.40
C PRO A 180 -8.05 11.04 10.06
N ASN A 181 -7.02 11.52 9.35
CA ASN A 181 -7.16 12.19 8.07
C ASN A 181 -7.58 11.24 6.93
N CYS A 182 -7.65 9.94 7.21
CA CYS A 182 -8.14 8.94 6.26
C CYS A 182 -9.67 8.84 6.22
N TYR A 183 -10.37 9.50 7.15
CA TYR A 183 -11.81 9.36 7.34
C TYR A 183 -12.55 10.70 7.30
N CYS A 184 -13.71 10.72 6.68
CA CYS A 184 -14.77 11.69 6.95
C CYS A 184 -15.51 11.29 8.23
N ARG A 185 -15.81 12.27 9.08
CA ARG A 185 -16.63 12.10 10.27
C ARG A 185 -18.04 12.58 9.97
N ILE A 186 -19.03 11.72 10.12
CA ILE A 186 -20.42 12.03 9.84
C ILE A 186 -21.22 11.68 11.09
N TYR A 187 -22.11 12.57 11.52
CA TYR A 187 -23.05 12.24 12.60
C TYR A 187 -24.10 11.29 12.07
N ASP A 188 -24.23 10.14 12.72
CA ASP A 188 -25.17 9.08 12.37
C ASP A 188 -26.28 9.06 13.46
N PRO A 189 -27.46 9.63 13.16
CA PRO A 189 -28.55 9.70 14.13
C PRO A 189 -29.11 8.33 14.49
N GLU A 190 -29.00 7.33 13.61
CA GLU A 190 -29.47 5.97 13.89
C GLU A 190 -28.56 5.24 14.88
N LYS A 191 -27.25 5.52 14.86
CA LYS A 191 -26.28 4.98 15.81
C LYS A 191 -26.07 5.84 17.06
N GLY A 192 -26.71 7.00 17.12
CA GLY A 192 -26.55 7.95 18.23
C GLY A 192 -25.12 8.46 18.40
N GLY A 193 -24.33 8.53 17.32
CA GLY A 193 -22.88 8.79 17.42
C GLY A 193 -22.18 9.19 16.12
N LEU A 194 -20.85 9.30 16.17
CA LEU A 194 -20.03 9.59 15.00
C LEU A 194 -19.74 8.31 14.21
N SER A 195 -20.04 8.34 12.92
CA SER A 195 -19.61 7.35 11.93
C SER A 195 -18.36 7.84 11.19
N TYR A 196 -17.45 6.91 10.91
CA TYR A 196 -16.20 7.18 10.21
C TYR A 196 -16.22 6.51 8.83
N HIS A 197 -16.20 7.33 7.78
CA HIS A 197 -16.23 6.87 6.39
C HIS A 197 -14.86 7.07 5.74
N LEU A 198 -14.25 5.98 5.27
CA LEU A 198 -12.92 6.02 4.66
C LEU A 198 -12.95 6.81 3.33
N LEU A 199 -12.00 7.71 3.13
CA LEU A 199 -11.89 8.50 1.91
C LEU A 199 -11.54 7.65 0.67
N GLY A 200 -11.94 8.12 -0.52
CA GLY A 200 -11.76 7.39 -1.78
C GLY A 200 -10.31 7.04 -2.13
N LEU A 201 -9.34 7.87 -1.75
CA LEU A 201 -7.90 7.57 -1.88
C LEU A 201 -7.55 6.26 -1.16
N HIS A 202 -8.01 6.12 0.08
CA HIS A 202 -7.70 4.97 0.92
C HIS A 202 -8.53 3.74 0.56
N GLN A 203 -9.79 3.93 0.15
CA GLN A 203 -10.59 2.85 -0.43
C GLN A 203 -9.95 2.28 -1.70
N THR A 204 -9.37 3.14 -2.54
CA THR A 204 -8.63 2.72 -3.73
C THR A 204 -7.40 1.91 -3.37
N LYS A 205 -6.65 2.33 -2.33
CA LYS A 205 -5.51 1.56 -1.81
C LYS A 205 -5.92 0.12 -1.47
N LEU A 206 -7.01 -0.03 -0.72
CA LEU A 206 -7.54 -1.33 -0.30
C LEU A 206 -7.90 -2.20 -1.51
N ARG A 207 -8.71 -1.67 -2.43
CA ARG A 207 -9.12 -2.37 -3.65
C ARG A 207 -7.93 -2.82 -4.50
N GLN A 208 -6.92 -1.96 -4.62
CA GLN A 208 -5.72 -2.26 -5.40
C GLN A 208 -4.81 -3.30 -4.72
N LEU A 209 -4.69 -3.27 -3.41
CA LEU A 209 -3.99 -4.34 -2.66
C LEU A 209 -4.70 -5.68 -2.82
N GLU A 210 -6.04 -5.70 -2.74
CA GLU A 210 -6.85 -6.91 -2.98
C GLU A 210 -6.63 -7.43 -4.41
N LYS A 211 -6.63 -6.56 -5.43
CA LYS A 211 -6.31 -6.93 -6.82
C LYS A 211 -4.89 -7.48 -7.00
N LYS A 212 -3.93 -7.07 -6.17
CA LYS A 212 -2.57 -7.62 -6.13
C LYS A 212 -2.47 -8.97 -5.40
N GLY A 213 -3.58 -9.51 -4.89
CA GLY A 213 -3.62 -10.79 -4.18
C GLY A 213 -3.34 -10.69 -2.68
N PHE A 214 -3.33 -9.49 -2.10
CA PHE A 214 -3.19 -9.33 -0.66
C PHE A 214 -4.54 -9.49 0.05
N LYS A 215 -4.52 -10.23 1.17
CA LYS A 215 -5.55 -10.11 2.19
C LYS A 215 -5.29 -8.85 3.02
N VAL A 216 -6.20 -7.88 2.94
CA VAL A 216 -5.98 -6.59 3.58
C VAL A 216 -6.54 -6.55 5.01
N VAL A 217 -5.67 -6.31 5.98
CA VAL A 217 -6.03 -6.09 7.39
C VAL A 217 -5.99 -4.60 7.68
N LYS A 218 -7.17 -4.03 7.92
CA LYS A 218 -7.34 -2.59 8.17
C LYS A 218 -7.19 -2.33 9.66
N ILE A 219 -6.39 -1.32 10.02
CA ILE A 219 -6.27 -0.83 11.39
C ILE A 219 -6.67 0.66 11.41
N PRO A 220 -7.93 0.98 11.75
CA PRO A 220 -8.37 2.35 11.98
C PRO A 220 -7.80 2.95 13.26
N PHE A 221 -7.51 4.24 13.27
CA PHE A 221 -7.00 4.95 14.45
C PHE A 221 -7.93 4.86 15.67
N PHE A 222 -9.23 4.76 15.47
CA PHE A 222 -10.24 4.70 16.54
C PHE A 222 -10.48 3.28 17.06
N GLU A 223 -9.96 2.23 16.40
CA GLU A 223 -10.11 0.84 16.86
C GLU A 223 -8.91 0.36 17.67
N LEU A 224 -7.78 1.07 17.62
CA LEU A 224 -6.55 0.61 18.24
C LEU A 224 -6.59 0.89 19.76
N PRO A 225 -6.66 -0.14 20.61
CA PRO A 225 -6.65 0.09 22.05
C PRO A 225 -5.24 0.49 22.50
N GLY A 226 -5.16 1.29 23.56
CA GLY A 226 -3.89 1.62 24.20
C GLY A 226 -3.39 0.49 25.10
N GLY A 227 -2.07 0.38 25.26
CA GLY A 227 -1.46 -0.48 26.27
C GLY A 227 -1.42 -1.98 25.89
N PRO A 228 -1.56 -2.92 26.87
CA PRO A 228 -1.33 -4.34 26.64
C PRO A 228 -2.37 -5.00 25.72
N ASP A 229 -3.58 -4.45 25.64
CA ASP A 229 -4.67 -4.98 24.81
C ASP A 229 -4.40 -4.82 23.31
N GLN A 230 -3.48 -3.92 22.95
CA GLN A 230 -3.06 -3.70 21.57
C GLN A 230 -2.45 -4.95 20.93
N LEU A 231 -1.66 -5.71 21.69
CA LEU A 231 -1.05 -6.95 21.21
C LEU A 231 -2.13 -8.01 20.92
N ASN A 232 -3.07 -8.18 21.84
CA ASN A 232 -4.20 -9.10 21.67
C ASN A 232 -5.07 -8.70 20.47
N TYR A 233 -5.35 -7.40 20.33
CA TYR A 233 -6.09 -6.86 19.19
C TYR A 233 -5.39 -7.19 17.86
N LEU A 234 -4.08 -6.92 17.74
CA LEU A 234 -3.33 -7.20 16.52
C LEU A 234 -3.28 -8.70 16.21
N GLN A 235 -3.07 -9.55 17.21
CA GLN A 235 -3.07 -10.99 17.03
C GLN A 235 -4.43 -11.48 16.51
N GLN A 236 -5.53 -11.00 17.08
CA GLN A 236 -6.86 -11.36 16.61
C GLN A 236 -7.12 -10.82 15.19
N LYS A 237 -6.77 -9.57 14.89
CA LYS A 237 -7.04 -8.97 13.58
C LYS A 237 -6.24 -9.63 12.44
N ILE A 238 -4.97 -9.95 12.71
CA ILE A 238 -4.06 -10.54 11.71
C ILE A 238 -4.36 -12.02 11.50
N PHE A 239 -4.50 -12.81 12.58
CA PHE A 239 -4.60 -14.28 12.48
C PHE A 239 -6.04 -14.79 12.49
N LYS A 240 -6.95 -14.26 13.32
CA LYS A 240 -8.35 -14.78 13.38
C LYS A 240 -9.22 -14.38 12.20
N SER A 241 -8.81 -13.41 11.39
CA SER A 241 -9.52 -13.07 10.15
C SER A 241 -9.53 -14.23 9.12
N GLN A 242 -8.91 -15.38 9.43
CA GLN A 242 -8.93 -16.61 8.63
C GLN A 242 -10.17 -17.50 8.83
N SER A 243 -10.98 -17.28 9.88
CA SER A 243 -12.17 -18.11 10.14
C SER A 243 -13.42 -17.60 9.41
N LYS A 244 -13.41 -17.59 8.07
CA LYS A 244 -14.64 -17.64 7.27
C LYS A 244 -14.36 -18.52 6.05
N HIS A 245 -14.75 -19.78 6.19
CA HIS A 245 -14.96 -20.72 5.10
C HIS A 245 -15.98 -20.18 4.11
#